data_AF-A0A5C4TJD0-F1
#
_entry.id   AF-A0A5C4TJD0-F1
#
_cell.length_a   1.000
_cell.length_b   1.000
_cell.length_c   1.000
_cell.angle_alpha   90.00
_cell.angle_beta   90.00
_cell.angle_gamma   90.00
#
_symmetry.space_group_name_H-M   'P 1'
#
loop_
_entity.id
_entity.type
_entity.pdbx_description
1 polymer ?
#
loop_
_entity_poly.entity_id
_entity_poly.type
_entity_poly.pdbx_seq_one_letter_code
_entity_poly.pdbx_strand_id
1 'polypeptide(L)'
;MAAEIESIIAQHFAKPELIGMPELVGTEISGNQLQADGIVKLNGVLYFYQIVGSTLKSKVTYVVADVTDQKVYLVDKGEYHARN
;
A
#
# COMPACT_ATOMS: atom_id res chain seq x y z
N MET A 1 -6.82 30.84 -18.18
CA MET A 1 -5.39 30.73 -17.84
C MET A 1 -5.14 29.96 -16.53
N ALA A 2 -6.05 29.06 -16.11
CA ALA A 2 -5.89 28.17 -14.94
C ALA A 2 -5.86 26.68 -15.35
N ALA A 3 -6.49 26.33 -16.48
CA ALA A 3 -6.59 24.96 -16.98
C ALA A 3 -5.26 24.34 -17.46
N GLU A 4 -4.28 25.15 -17.83
CA GLU A 4 -2.97 24.65 -18.30
C GLU A 4 -2.09 24.14 -17.14
N ILE A 5 -2.24 24.70 -15.93
CA ILE A 5 -1.47 24.28 -14.76
C ILE A 5 -1.99 22.94 -14.22
N GLU A 6 -3.32 22.75 -14.19
CA GLU A 6 -3.92 21.46 -13.83
C GLU A 6 -3.53 20.35 -14.82
N SER A 7 -3.32 20.68 -16.09
CA SER A 7 -2.89 19.72 -17.11
C SER A 7 -1.43 19.26 -16.95
N ILE A 8 -0.52 20.13 -16.53
CA ILE A 8 0.89 19.78 -16.30
C ILE A 8 1.03 18.85 -15.09
N ILE A 9 0.26 19.10 -14.02
CA ILE A 9 0.28 18.25 -12.83
C ILE A 9 -0.28 16.86 -13.15
N ALA A 10 -1.40 16.77 -13.89
CA ALA A 10 -1.98 15.48 -14.29
C ALA A 10 -1.03 14.63 -15.18
N GLN A 11 -0.20 15.27 -15.99
CA GLN A 11 0.76 14.57 -16.86
C GLN A 11 2.05 14.13 -16.14
N HIS A 12 2.44 14.81 -15.05
CA HIS A 12 3.63 14.44 -14.26
C HIS A 12 3.33 13.38 -13.19
N PHE A 13 2.05 13.19 -12.85
CA PHE A 13 1.56 12.09 -12.03
C PHE A 13 0.77 11.11 -12.90
N ALA A 14 1.40 10.60 -13.96
CA ALA A 14 1.06 9.26 -14.42
C ALA A 14 1.30 8.34 -13.22
N LYS A 15 0.24 8.14 -12.41
CA LYS A 15 0.24 7.18 -11.32
C LYS A 15 0.78 5.91 -11.96
N PRO A 16 1.97 5.41 -11.56
CA PRO A 16 2.41 4.14 -12.08
C PRO A 16 1.25 3.21 -11.76
N GLU A 17 0.66 2.67 -12.82
CA GLU A 17 -0.35 1.66 -12.70
C GLU A 17 0.26 0.62 -11.78
N LEU A 18 -0.24 0.50 -10.54
CA LEU A 18 0.07 -0.62 -9.65
C LEU A 18 -0.63 -1.88 -10.22
N ILE A 19 -0.55 -2.07 -11.54
CA ILE A 19 -1.10 -3.21 -12.24
C ILE A 19 -0.22 -4.39 -11.87
N GLY A 20 -0.80 -5.27 -11.05
CA GLY A 20 -0.39 -6.66 -10.94
C GLY A 20 1.02 -6.84 -10.40
N MET A 21 1.27 -6.44 -9.15
CA MET A 21 2.35 -7.00 -8.35
C MET A 21 1.82 -8.07 -7.37
N PRO A 22 1.25 -9.20 -7.86
CA PRO A 22 0.79 -10.27 -6.97
C PRO A 22 1.94 -10.86 -6.15
N GLU A 23 3.19 -10.67 -6.57
CA GLU A 23 4.38 -11.04 -5.83
C GLU A 23 4.52 -10.34 -4.46
N LEU A 24 3.86 -9.20 -4.28
CA LEU A 24 3.83 -8.51 -2.98
C LEU A 24 2.86 -9.18 -2.00
N VAL A 25 1.86 -9.90 -2.48
CA VAL A 25 0.89 -10.61 -1.62
C VAL A 25 1.63 -11.67 -0.79
N GLY A 26 1.34 -11.70 0.51
CA GLY A 26 2.06 -12.53 1.48
C GLY A 26 3.33 -11.90 2.06
N THR A 27 3.75 -10.72 1.57
CA THR A 27 4.89 -10.00 2.15
C THR A 27 4.57 -9.55 3.57
N GLU A 28 5.46 -9.88 4.49
CA GLU A 28 5.37 -9.44 5.88
C GLU A 28 6.01 -8.06 6.07
N ILE A 29 5.31 -7.19 6.79
CA ILE A 29 5.72 -5.81 7.03
C ILE A 29 5.60 -5.54 8.52
N SER A 30 6.67 -5.06 9.14
CA SER A 30 6.60 -4.62 10.53
C SER A 30 5.77 -3.33 10.62
N GLY A 31 4.87 -3.22 11.59
CA GLY A 31 4.07 -2.03 11.83
C GLY A 31 4.91 -0.76 12.08
N ASN A 32 6.18 -0.89 12.45
CA ASN A 32 7.13 0.22 12.57
C ASN A 32 7.58 0.79 11.20
N GLN A 33 7.42 0.03 10.11
CA GLN A 33 7.74 0.47 8.75
C GLN A 33 6.55 1.17 8.09
N LEU A 34 5.37 1.09 8.70
CA LEU A 34 4.16 1.74 8.24
C LEU A 34 4.13 3.18 8.77
N GLN A 35 4.11 4.13 7.86
CA GLN A 35 4.03 5.54 8.21
C GLN A 35 2.58 5.92 8.53
N ALA A 36 2.40 6.80 9.52
CA ALA A 36 1.06 7.19 10.00
C ALA A 36 0.21 7.94 8.95
N ASP A 37 0.84 8.45 7.89
CA ASP A 37 0.19 9.08 6.74
C ASP A 37 -0.37 8.07 5.72
N GLY A 38 -0.24 6.76 6.00
CA GLY A 38 -0.76 5.71 5.14
C GLY A 38 0.20 5.29 4.02
N ILE A 39 1.51 5.52 4.18
CA ILE A 39 2.53 5.15 3.20
C ILE A 39 3.44 4.03 3.72
N VAL A 40 3.77 3.09 2.84
CA VAL A 40 4.74 2.01 3.08
C VAL A 40 5.74 1.91 1.94
N LYS A 41 7.00 1.59 2.26
CA LYS A 41 8.04 1.33 1.26
C LYS A 41 8.25 -0.17 1.08
N LEU A 42 7.93 -0.70 -0.10
CA LEU A 42 8.09 -2.11 -0.46
C LEU A 42 9.01 -2.22 -1.68
N ASN A 43 10.03 -3.06 -1.63
CA ASN A 43 10.99 -3.27 -2.73
C ASN A 43 11.55 -1.96 -3.33
N GLY A 44 11.75 -0.93 -2.51
CA GLY A 44 12.27 0.37 -2.96
C GLY A 44 11.22 1.36 -3.47
N VAL A 45 9.98 0.93 -3.67
CA VAL A 45 8.86 1.74 -4.19
C VAL A 45 7.93 2.14 -3.04
N LEU A 46 7.32 3.33 -3.13
CA LEU A 46 6.36 3.83 -2.15
C LEU A 46 4.94 3.49 -2.57
N TYR A 47 4.15 2.96 -1.64
CA TYR A 47 2.77 2.57 -1.84
C TYR A 47 1.88 3.20 -0.77
N PHE A 48 0.67 3.58 -1.15
CA PHE A 48 -0.38 3.82 -0.18
C PHE A 48 -0.89 2.50 0.35
N TYR A 49 -1.08 2.39 1.66
CA TYR A 49 -1.64 1.18 2.27
C TYR A 49 -2.96 1.45 2.98
N GLN A 50 -3.74 0.39 3.15
CA GLN A 50 -4.94 0.39 3.97
C GLN A 50 -4.96 -0.86 4.84
N ILE A 51 -5.08 -0.69 6.15
CA ILE A 51 -5.24 -1.82 7.07
C ILE A 51 -6.72 -2.21 7.09
N VAL A 52 -6.97 -3.51 6.89
CA VAL A 52 -8.30 -4.11 6.94
C VAL A 52 -8.50 -4.75 8.31
N GLY A 53 -9.68 -4.57 8.91
CA GLY A 53 -10.07 -5.23 10.17
C GLY A 53 -9.49 -4.64 11.45
N SER A 54 -8.44 -3.82 11.39
CA SER A 54 -7.76 -3.27 12.58
C SER A 54 -7.20 -1.87 12.36
N THR A 55 -6.98 -1.14 13.45
CA THR A 55 -6.17 0.10 13.45
C THR A 55 -4.68 -0.20 13.42
N LEU A 56 -3.86 0.75 12.93
CA LEU A 56 -2.40 0.63 12.92
C LEU A 56 -1.85 0.46 14.34
N LYS A 57 -1.04 -0.58 14.54
CA LYS A 57 -0.33 -0.90 15.79
C LYS A 57 1.14 -1.11 15.46
N SER A 58 2.02 -0.24 15.96
CA SER A 58 3.44 -0.26 15.59
C SER A 58 4.16 -1.57 15.95
N LYS A 59 3.74 -2.26 17.03
CA LYS A 59 4.33 -3.55 17.47
C LYS A 59 3.75 -4.80 16.80
N VAL A 60 2.90 -4.64 15.79
CA VAL A 60 2.26 -5.76 15.06
C VAL A 60 2.97 -6.01 13.74
N THR A 61 2.96 -7.25 13.28
CA THR A 61 3.37 -7.60 11.91
C THR A 61 2.13 -7.67 11.03
N TYR A 62 2.16 -6.99 9.91
CA TYR A 62 1.11 -7.00 8.91
C TYR A 62 1.53 -7.84 7.71
N VAL A 63 0.55 -8.39 7.00
CA VAL A 63 0.75 -9.13 5.76
C VAL A 63 0.00 -8.43 4.65
N VAL A 64 0.62 -8.31 3.49
CA VAL A 64 -0.07 -7.86 2.27
C VAL A 64 -1.09 -8.93 1.88
N ALA A 65 -2.38 -8.61 2.04
CA ALA A 65 -3.48 -9.49 1.66
C ALA A 65 -3.84 -9.34 0.18
N ASP A 66 -3.76 -8.11 -0.34
CA ASP A 66 -4.13 -7.78 -1.71
C ASP A 66 -3.42 -6.50 -2.18
N VAL A 67 -3.27 -6.34 -3.49
CA VAL A 67 -2.67 -5.15 -4.11
C VAL A 67 -3.52 -4.74 -5.29
N THR A 68 -4.03 -3.51 -5.26
CA THR A 68 -4.77 -2.89 -6.36
C THR A 68 -3.93 -1.85 -7.07
N ASP A 69 -4.48 -1.28 -8.16
CA ASP A 69 -3.89 -0.19 -8.94
C ASP A 69 -3.60 1.09 -8.11
N GLN A 70 -4.08 1.18 -6.86
CA GLN A 70 -3.97 2.38 -6.02
C GLN A 70 -3.41 2.12 -4.64
N LYS A 71 -3.61 0.94 -4.06
CA LYS A 71 -3.32 0.68 -2.64
C LYS A 71 -2.92 -0.76 -2.38
N VAL A 72 -2.14 -0.93 -1.31
CA VAL A 72 -1.78 -2.21 -0.71
C VAL A 72 -2.69 -2.46 0.49
N TYR A 73 -3.42 -3.57 0.50
CA TYR A 73 -4.26 -3.97 1.61
C TYR A 73 -3.47 -4.82 2.59
N LEU A 74 -3.45 -4.39 3.85
CA LEU A 74 -2.71 -5.02 4.92
C LEU A 74 -3.66 -5.62 5.94
N VAL A 75 -3.38 -6.82 6.41
CA VAL A 75 -4.08 -7.45 7.54
C VAL A 75 -3.09 -7.82 8.63
N ASP A 76 -3.54 -7.91 9.87
CA ASP A 76 -2.71 -8.43 10.95
C ASP A 76 -2.29 -9.87 10.61
N LYS A 77 -1.00 -10.21 10.79
CA LYS A 77 -0.50 -11.56 10.55
C LYS A 77 -1.26 -12.62 11.34
N GLY A 78 -1.72 -12.29 12.56
CA GLY A 78 -2.56 -13.18 13.37
C GLY A 78 -3.95 -13.44 12.78
N GLU A 79 -4.45 -12.52 11.94
CA GLU A 79 -5.73 -12.63 11.23
C GLU A 79 -5.55 -13.11 9.78
N TYR A 80 -4.31 -13.18 9.28
CA TYR A 80 -4.00 -13.71 7.95
C TYR A 80 -4.13 -15.24 7.96
N HIS A 81 -5.34 -15.71 7.72
CA HIS A 81 -5.60 -17.11 7.38
C HIS A 81 -5.24 -17.29 5.91
N ALA A 82 -4.00 -17.70 5.62
CA ALA A 82 -3.66 -18.22 4.30
C ALA A 82 -4.60 -19.39 4.03
N ARG A 83 -5.60 -19.17 3.17
CA ARG A 83 -6.52 -20.22 2.72
C ARG A 83 -5.67 -21.21 1.95
N ASN A 84 -5.33 -22.31 2.61
CA ASN A 84 -4.75 -23.53 2.01
C ASN A 84 -5.66 -24.03 0.88
#